data_AF-A0A7W3MZX0-F1
#
_entry.id   AF-A0A7W3MZX0-F1
#
_cell.length_a   1.000
_cell.length_b   1.000
_cell.length_c   1.000
_cell.angle_alpha   90.00
_cell.angle_beta   90.00
_cell.angle_gamma   90.00
#
_symmetry.space_group_name_H-M   'P 1'
#
loop_
_entity.id
_entity.type
_entity.pdbx_description
1 polymer ?
#
loop_
_entity_poly.entity_id
_entity_poly.type
_entity_poly.pdbx_seq_one_letter_code
_entity_poly.pdbx_strand_id
1 'polypeptide(L)'
;MSVPEPRRPVPPAGRSGARPVRVELVLLDAAGEHVLVHDSGGRLSCPHLTVTGDPTGHDHRELGELVRGLAARQLDLDVEPLGLLDVAVRPDQPGDAMHLAVAAVLRGAPPEAAGLRLLPVADLRSRRRDLRRPEHFEAARNWHRAARCAPGLAGRIEDALHRAVAFTERRRTTESGHWGWEQYMQRRGSIGTMSTAHGVLISLHGARDRTGEQVERGLDTLRGMQNDDGGWQIKWSLVGGTADVSITESTCACLWAFREARRDPGVEEAVDRGLKWLERQQRQGGGWASAALDGGRPLVFPTAWAVRMLACHGRADAVRQSVQWLRAAQCPDGGWGATSAVGDETVSSSPAYTAAALLALRQAGLPPTDRVVESGCEYLLRTFRPDQPEPWEPTSFTTPVDPQRPVHMDFRHFATPWALAALCECGYDLSHPVVLSATLQLLDLERPGGGWRSTLTAPDVTPIWAVHGAVFALRTVLDSSVRDLAPLVLGRHHEAERRALARLSGGLVDRHARPPEPRRTWRNRMTTVWLALLTVTVLLLVLGQFGVLEQLQSSSGRDKILAGATTVLVTVLGALAPAVLAEEYRIRRSRGQAGRDREIPP
;
A
#
# COMPACT_ATOMS: atom_id res chain seq x y z
N MET A 1 62.03 66.39 29.42
CA MET A 1 62.03 64.99 28.97
C MET A 1 60.79 64.32 29.54
N SER A 2 59.77 64.15 28.71
CA SER A 2 58.50 63.50 29.09
C SER A 2 58.34 62.30 28.17
N VAL A 3 58.33 61.10 28.76
CA VAL A 3 58.25 59.83 28.04
C VAL A 3 56.81 59.61 27.54
N PRO A 4 56.57 59.25 26.27
CA PRO A 4 55.23 58.93 25.79
C PRO A 4 54.86 57.47 26.08
N GLU A 5 53.65 57.25 26.60
CA GLU A 5 53.05 55.93 26.78
C GLU A 5 52.78 55.23 25.42
N PRO A 6 52.94 53.90 25.32
CA PRO A 6 52.67 53.15 24.11
C PRO A 6 51.15 53.00 23.89
N ARG A 7 50.68 53.46 22.72
CA ARG A 7 49.31 53.22 22.22
C ARG A 7 49.06 51.71 22.13
N ARG A 8 48.02 51.22 22.83
CA ARG A 8 47.48 49.87 22.61
C ARG A 8 46.94 49.74 21.17
N PRO A 9 47.20 48.63 20.48
CA PRO A 9 46.61 48.40 19.16
C PRO A 9 45.09 48.22 19.28
N VAL A 10 44.35 48.91 18.41
CA VAL A 10 42.92 48.67 18.16
C VAL A 10 42.80 47.25 17.58
N PRO A 11 41.95 46.36 18.14
CA PRO A 11 41.76 45.05 17.54
C PRO A 11 41.10 45.21 16.17
N PRO A 12 41.51 44.44 15.14
CA PRO A 12 40.85 44.49 13.85
C PRO A 12 39.38 44.09 14.01
N ALA A 13 38.50 44.82 13.31
CA ALA A 13 37.08 44.51 13.24
C ALA A 13 36.89 43.00 12.98
N GLY A 14 36.18 42.33 13.88
CA GLY A 14 35.87 40.92 13.77
C GLY A 14 35.12 40.66 12.46
N ARG A 15 35.81 40.06 11.49
CA ARG A 15 35.16 39.34 10.39
C ARG A 15 34.40 38.18 11.03
N SER A 16 33.07 38.27 11.14
CA SER A 16 32.27 37.08 11.36
C SER A 16 32.52 36.16 10.17
N GLY A 17 33.21 35.04 10.41
CA GLY A 17 33.55 34.05 9.39
C GLY A 17 32.33 33.24 8.95
N ALA A 18 31.22 33.90 8.63
CA ALA A 18 30.02 33.24 8.15
C ALA A 18 30.27 32.73 6.73
N ARG A 19 30.35 31.40 6.61
CA ARG A 19 30.57 30.72 5.33
C ARG A 19 29.32 30.89 4.45
N PRO A 20 29.46 31.18 3.15
CA PRO A 20 28.31 31.29 2.27
C PRO A 20 27.62 29.93 2.12
N VAL A 21 26.29 29.92 2.24
CA VAL A 21 25.47 28.72 2.03
C VAL A 21 24.81 28.83 0.67
N ARG A 22 24.90 27.78 -0.14
CA ARG A 22 24.25 27.72 -1.45
C ARG A 22 22.97 26.90 -1.34
N VAL A 23 21.85 27.49 -1.76
CA VAL A 23 20.55 26.82 -1.81
C VAL A 23 20.24 26.51 -3.27
N GLU A 24 20.17 25.24 -3.62
CA GLU A 24 19.66 24.76 -4.91
C GLU A 24 18.14 24.66 -4.84
N LEU A 25 17.45 25.29 -5.79
CA LEU A 25 15.99 25.32 -5.87
C LEU A 25 15.50 24.34 -6.94
N VAL A 26 14.93 23.22 -6.50
CA VAL A 26 14.18 22.32 -7.40
C VAL A 26 12.78 22.90 -7.56
N LEU A 27 12.62 23.72 -8.61
CA LEU A 27 11.43 24.56 -8.77
C LEU A 27 10.49 23.99 -9.85
N LEU A 28 9.31 23.54 -9.40
CA LEU A 28 8.26 22.99 -10.25
C LEU A 28 7.25 24.08 -10.62
N ASP A 29 6.56 23.94 -11.74
CA ASP A 29 5.37 24.76 -12.01
C ASP A 29 4.18 24.32 -11.13
N ALA A 30 3.11 25.12 -11.14
CA ALA A 30 1.91 24.82 -10.35
C ALA A 30 1.31 23.43 -10.69
N ALA A 31 1.39 23.02 -11.96
CA ALA A 31 0.92 21.73 -12.43
C ALA A 31 1.85 20.55 -12.07
N GLY A 32 3.12 20.82 -11.72
CA GLY A 32 4.14 19.78 -11.52
C GLY A 32 4.60 19.10 -12.81
N GLU A 33 4.28 19.69 -13.96
CA GLU A 33 4.52 19.16 -15.31
C GLU A 33 5.77 19.77 -15.95
N HIS A 34 6.23 20.90 -15.43
CA HIS A 34 7.45 21.57 -15.87
C HIS A 34 8.36 21.89 -14.69
N VAL A 35 9.66 21.95 -14.96
CA VAL A 35 10.67 22.33 -13.97
C VAL A 35 11.54 23.43 -14.53
N LEU A 36 11.78 24.45 -13.70
CA LEU A 36 12.62 25.57 -14.06
C LEU A 36 14.08 25.16 -13.95
N VAL A 37 14.81 25.28 -15.07
CA VAL A 37 16.23 24.95 -15.15
C VAL A 37 17.00 26.08 -15.80
N HIS A 38 18.28 26.18 -15.45
CA HIS A 38 19.28 26.92 -16.20
C HIS A 38 19.96 25.98 -17.20
N ASP A 39 20.00 26.37 -18.47
CA ASP A 39 20.72 25.64 -19.52
C ASP A 39 22.03 26.36 -19.86
N SER A 40 23.16 25.70 -19.58
CA SER A 40 24.49 26.20 -19.96
C SER A 40 25.15 25.21 -20.90
N GLY A 41 24.94 25.41 -22.21
CA GLY A 41 25.61 24.63 -23.26
C GLY A 41 25.25 23.14 -23.22
N GLY A 42 24.00 22.79 -22.92
CA GLY A 42 23.52 21.40 -22.88
C GLY A 42 23.55 20.77 -21.49
N ARG A 43 24.14 21.43 -20.48
CA ARG A 43 24.12 20.95 -19.10
C ARG A 43 23.00 21.63 -18.32
N LEU A 44 22.08 20.83 -17.77
CA LEU A 44 20.93 21.31 -17.01
C LEU A 44 21.29 21.44 -15.53
N SER A 45 20.97 22.59 -14.93
CA SER A 45 21.13 22.82 -13.49
C SER A 45 19.94 23.56 -12.90
N CYS A 46 19.67 23.34 -11.62
CA CYS A 46 18.64 24.07 -10.92
C CYS A 46 19.12 25.50 -10.59
N PRO A 47 18.20 26.49 -10.55
CA PRO A 47 18.50 27.82 -10.03
C PRO A 47 19.08 27.73 -8.62
N HIS A 48 19.94 28.69 -8.25
CA HIS A 48 20.53 28.70 -6.92
C HIS A 48 20.49 30.08 -6.26
N LEU A 49 20.35 30.07 -4.94
CA LEU A 49 20.40 31.24 -4.07
C LEU A 49 21.67 31.19 -3.22
N THR A 50 22.13 32.36 -2.79
CA THR A 50 23.26 32.48 -1.86
C THR A 50 22.78 33.10 -0.55
N VAL A 51 23.05 32.43 0.58
CA VAL A 51 22.80 32.94 1.92
C VAL A 51 24.14 33.38 2.54
N THR A 52 24.20 34.62 3.01
CA THR A 52 25.31 35.14 3.81
C THR A 52 24.91 35.09 5.29
N GLY A 53 25.52 34.20 6.09
CA GLY A 53 25.15 34.02 7.50
C GLY A 53 24.84 32.57 7.88
N ASP A 54 24.43 32.35 9.13
CA ASP A 54 23.85 31.07 9.56
C ASP A 54 22.41 31.00 9.02
N PRO A 55 22.07 30.02 8.15
CA PRO A 55 20.73 29.93 7.58
C PRO A 55 19.66 29.49 8.60
N THR A 56 20.00 29.28 9.87
CA THR A 56 19.13 28.65 10.86
C THR A 56 18.00 29.55 11.32
N GLY A 57 16.82 29.29 10.77
CA GLY A 57 15.66 29.03 11.59
C GLY A 57 15.60 27.57 12.02
N HIS A 58 15.12 27.27 13.23
CA HIS A 58 15.11 25.92 13.81
C HIS A 58 13.91 25.07 13.33
N ASP A 59 13.11 25.59 12.40
CA ASP A 59 11.91 24.94 11.88
C ASP A 59 11.65 25.23 10.38
N HIS A 60 10.89 24.36 9.72
CA HIS A 60 10.56 24.40 8.28
C HIS A 60 9.99 25.74 7.81
N ARG A 61 9.20 26.43 8.65
CA ARG A 61 8.56 27.71 8.31
C ARG A 61 9.58 28.82 8.06
N GLU A 62 10.56 28.93 8.95
CA GLU A 62 11.59 29.96 8.89
C GLU A 62 12.49 29.74 7.66
N LEU A 63 12.86 28.49 7.37
CA LEU A 63 13.58 28.15 6.14
C LEU A 63 12.76 28.51 4.89
N GLY A 64 11.46 28.22 4.89
CA GLY A 64 10.56 28.59 3.80
C GLY A 64 10.49 30.11 3.58
N GLU A 65 10.32 30.90 4.63
CA GLU A 65 10.29 32.36 4.54
C GLU A 65 11.62 32.94 4.01
N LEU A 66 12.75 32.40 4.47
CA LEU A 66 14.07 32.76 3.98
C LEU A 66 14.20 32.48 2.48
N VAL A 67 13.84 31.26 2.04
CA VAL A 67 13.91 30.85 0.64
C VAL A 67 13.04 31.75 -0.24
N ARG A 68 11.81 32.04 0.20
CA ARG A 68 10.89 32.93 -0.53
C ARG A 68 11.47 34.33 -0.69
N GLY A 69 11.97 34.93 0.40
CA GLY A 69 12.56 36.26 0.38
C GLY A 69 13.86 36.36 -0.42
N LEU A 70 14.63 35.27 -0.52
CA LEU A 70 15.84 35.23 -1.35
C LEU A 70 15.52 35.01 -2.83
N ALA A 71 14.55 34.16 -3.17
CA ALA A 71 14.11 33.95 -4.54
C ALA A 71 13.60 35.25 -5.17
N ALA A 72 12.76 36.01 -4.45
CA ALA A 72 12.27 37.30 -4.91
C ALA A 72 13.42 38.33 -5.12
N ARG A 73 14.39 38.39 -4.20
CA ARG A 73 15.47 39.39 -4.26
C ARG A 73 16.59 39.06 -5.24
N GLN A 74 16.94 37.78 -5.40
CA GLN A 74 18.10 37.35 -6.20
C GLN A 74 17.73 36.88 -7.60
N LEU A 75 16.52 36.36 -7.79
CA LEU A 75 16.08 35.75 -9.05
C LEU A 75 14.81 36.38 -9.62
N ASP A 76 14.17 37.33 -8.92
CA ASP A 76 12.87 37.90 -9.29
C ASP A 76 11.79 36.82 -9.48
N LEU A 77 11.78 35.82 -8.59
CA LEU A 77 10.84 34.70 -8.61
C LEU A 77 9.92 34.73 -7.38
N ASP A 78 8.61 34.64 -7.61
CA ASP A 78 7.65 34.30 -6.55
C ASP A 78 7.54 32.77 -6.42
N VAL A 79 7.82 32.26 -5.21
CA VAL A 79 7.91 30.82 -4.97
C VAL A 79 7.21 30.42 -3.67
N GLU A 80 6.65 29.22 -3.68
CA GLU A 80 6.12 28.53 -2.52
C GLU A 80 7.01 27.34 -2.17
N PRO A 81 7.83 27.45 -1.12
CA PRO A 81 8.65 26.33 -0.66
C PRO A 81 7.78 25.18 -0.17
N LEU A 82 8.09 23.97 -0.63
CA LEU A 82 7.51 22.72 -0.13
C LEU A 82 8.29 22.21 1.08
N GLY A 83 9.63 22.28 1.00
CA GLY A 83 10.51 21.95 2.11
C GLY A 83 11.90 21.46 1.69
N LEU A 84 12.70 21.06 2.68
CA LEU A 84 14.10 20.68 2.51
C LEU A 84 14.24 19.22 2.06
N LEU A 85 14.88 19.01 0.91
CA LEU A 85 15.15 17.68 0.35
C LEU A 85 16.44 17.06 0.90
N ASP A 86 17.51 17.86 0.98
CA ASP A 86 18.83 17.36 1.39
C ASP A 86 19.75 18.48 1.88
N VAL A 87 20.74 18.07 2.68
CA VAL A 87 21.85 18.89 3.17
C VAL A 87 23.15 18.16 2.87
N ALA A 88 24.04 18.79 2.10
CA ALA A 88 25.36 18.26 1.77
C ALA A 88 26.46 19.24 2.19
N VAL A 89 27.49 18.72 2.86
CA VAL A 89 28.70 19.47 3.23
C VAL A 89 29.84 18.95 2.35
N ARG A 90 30.51 19.83 1.60
CA ARG A 90 31.64 19.45 0.74
C ARG A 90 32.95 19.99 1.33
N PRO A 91 33.80 19.14 1.93
CA PRO A 91 35.04 19.57 2.56
C PRO A 91 36.21 19.83 1.59
N ASP A 92 36.14 19.38 0.33
CA ASP A 92 37.29 19.35 -0.60
C ASP A 92 37.27 20.43 -1.71
N GLN A 93 36.44 21.47 -1.62
CA GLN A 93 36.46 22.59 -2.57
C GLN A 93 36.89 23.90 -1.87
N PRO A 94 37.74 24.75 -2.50
CA PRO A 94 38.11 26.04 -1.92
C PRO A 94 36.84 26.89 -1.73
N GLY A 95 36.40 27.03 -0.48
CA GLY A 95 35.20 27.79 -0.13
C GLY A 95 34.08 27.06 0.60
N ASP A 96 34.29 25.85 1.17
CA ASP A 96 33.50 25.19 2.24
C ASP A 96 32.02 25.62 2.38
N ALA A 97 31.28 25.64 1.27
CA ALA A 97 29.91 26.12 1.23
C ALA A 97 28.99 24.95 1.57
N MET A 98 28.13 25.12 2.57
CA MET A 98 27.05 24.19 2.81
C MET A 98 26.07 24.25 1.63
N HIS A 99 25.63 23.10 1.14
CA HIS A 99 24.66 23.00 0.05
C HIS A 99 23.32 22.49 0.58
N LEU A 100 22.26 23.27 0.37
CA LEU A 100 20.89 22.90 0.69
C LEU A 100 20.14 22.65 -0.62
N ALA A 101 19.35 21.58 -0.69
CA ALA A 101 18.43 21.35 -1.79
C ALA A 101 17.00 21.53 -1.29
N VAL A 102 16.28 22.50 -1.85
CA VAL A 102 14.92 22.85 -1.42
C VAL A 102 13.96 22.63 -2.58
N ALA A 103 12.86 21.91 -2.32
CA ALA A 103 11.75 21.80 -3.25
C ALA A 103 10.84 23.02 -3.12
N ALA A 104 10.43 23.60 -4.25
CA ALA A 104 9.53 24.73 -4.28
C ALA A 104 8.62 24.69 -5.53
N VAL A 105 7.54 25.45 -5.47
CA VAL A 105 6.59 25.64 -6.57
C VAL A 105 6.66 27.09 -7.03
N LEU A 106 6.79 27.32 -8.33
CA LEU A 106 6.74 28.65 -8.94
C LEU A 106 5.31 29.19 -8.92
N ARG A 107 5.15 30.43 -8.48
CA ARG A 107 3.89 31.19 -8.56
C ARG A 107 4.01 32.22 -9.69
N GLY A 108 3.18 32.05 -10.72
CA GLY A 108 3.22 32.91 -11.92
C GLY A 108 4.20 32.43 -13.00
N ALA A 109 4.45 33.29 -13.99
CA ALA A 109 5.36 33.00 -15.09
C ALA A 109 6.81 33.36 -14.72
N PRO A 110 7.81 32.59 -15.16
CA PRO A 110 9.21 32.94 -14.95
C PRO A 110 9.57 34.17 -15.79
N PRO A 111 10.47 35.05 -15.31
CA PRO A 111 10.94 36.20 -16.07
C PRO A 111 11.76 35.74 -17.30
N GLU A 112 11.51 36.36 -18.47
CA GLU A 112 12.16 36.01 -19.74
C GLU A 112 13.69 36.26 -19.75
N ALA A 113 14.20 37.09 -18.83
CA ALA A 113 15.53 37.69 -18.93
C ALA A 113 16.69 36.89 -18.28
N ALA A 114 16.46 35.71 -17.69
CA ALA A 114 17.43 35.08 -16.78
C ALA A 114 18.15 33.82 -17.31
N GLY A 115 18.02 33.45 -18.60
CA GLY A 115 18.54 32.16 -19.09
C GLY A 115 17.87 30.94 -18.44
N LEU A 116 16.74 31.18 -17.76
CA LEU A 116 15.90 30.18 -17.12
C LEU A 116 14.81 29.74 -18.08
N ARG A 117 14.58 28.44 -18.15
CA ARG A 117 13.52 27.87 -19.00
C ARG A 117 12.73 26.81 -18.26
N LEU A 118 11.43 26.76 -18.52
CA LEU A 118 10.60 25.65 -18.11
C LEU A 118 10.82 24.49 -19.07
N LEU A 119 11.27 23.36 -18.54
CA LEU A 119 11.37 22.11 -19.29
C LEU A 119 10.26 21.15 -18.87
N PRO A 120 9.59 20.48 -19.82
CA PRO A 120 8.65 19.40 -19.51
C PRO A 120 9.34 18.29 -18.70
N VAL A 121 8.62 17.71 -17.75
CA VAL A 121 9.10 16.58 -16.94
C VAL A 121 9.49 15.38 -17.81
N ALA A 122 8.76 15.14 -18.90
CA ALA A 122 9.07 14.09 -19.88
C ALA A 122 10.47 14.28 -20.50
N ASP A 123 10.79 15.52 -20.89
CA ASP A 123 12.10 15.87 -21.47
C ASP A 123 13.22 15.77 -20.44
N LEU A 124 12.95 16.15 -19.19
CA LEU A 124 13.90 16.01 -18.10
C LEU A 124 14.21 14.54 -17.77
N ARG A 125 13.21 13.65 -17.86
CA ARG A 125 13.42 12.21 -17.68
C ARG A 125 14.21 11.59 -18.83
N SER A 126 13.97 11.99 -20.07
CA SER A 126 14.76 11.51 -21.21
C SER A 126 16.21 12.00 -21.12
N ARG A 127 16.42 13.19 -20.55
CA ARG A 127 17.73 13.81 -20.29
C ARG A 127 18.26 13.59 -18.87
N ARG A 128 17.82 12.51 -18.19
CA ARG A 128 18.19 12.25 -16.79
C ARG A 128 19.71 12.23 -16.52
N ARG A 129 20.51 11.83 -17.52
CA ARG A 129 21.98 11.80 -17.44
C ARG A 129 22.62 13.19 -17.41
N ASP A 130 21.91 14.21 -17.90
CA ASP A 130 22.39 15.59 -17.93
C ASP A 130 22.17 16.30 -16.57
N LEU A 131 21.37 15.71 -15.68
CA LEU A 131 21.07 16.24 -14.35
C LEU A 131 22.16 15.86 -13.35
N ARG A 132 22.57 16.83 -12.53
CA ARG A 132 23.54 16.60 -11.44
C ARG A 132 22.98 15.71 -10.32
N ARG A 133 21.69 15.84 -10.00
CA ARG A 133 20.98 15.16 -8.91
C ARG A 133 19.56 14.78 -9.31
N PRO A 134 19.38 13.78 -10.20
CA PRO A 134 18.06 13.39 -10.68
C PRO A 134 17.13 12.89 -9.56
N GLU A 135 17.67 12.42 -8.43
CA GLU A 135 16.90 11.98 -7.27
C GLU A 135 16.17 13.13 -6.55
N HIS A 136 16.76 14.33 -6.51
CA HIS A 136 16.13 15.51 -5.91
C HIS A 136 14.93 15.98 -6.71
N PHE A 137 15.04 15.90 -8.03
CA PHE A 137 13.94 16.18 -8.95
C PHE A 137 12.74 15.26 -8.72
N GLU A 138 12.99 13.95 -8.68
CA GLU A 138 11.96 12.94 -8.42
C GLU A 138 11.33 13.12 -7.03
N ALA A 139 12.14 13.41 -6.01
CA ALA A 139 11.67 13.68 -4.66
C ALA A 139 10.78 14.94 -4.57
N ALA A 140 11.18 16.04 -5.20
CA ALA A 140 10.40 17.28 -5.25
C ALA A 140 9.05 17.06 -5.93
N ARG A 141 9.04 16.36 -7.07
CA ARG A 141 7.79 16.09 -7.80
C ARG A 141 6.84 15.21 -7.01
N ASN A 142 7.37 14.17 -6.35
CA ASN A 142 6.58 13.32 -5.47
C ASN A 142 5.99 14.10 -4.30
N TRP A 143 6.77 15.00 -3.67
CA TRP A 143 6.28 15.86 -2.59
C TRP A 143 5.21 16.83 -3.09
N HIS A 144 5.44 17.52 -4.21
CA HIS A 144 4.45 18.44 -4.78
C HIS A 144 3.13 17.74 -5.10
N ARG A 145 3.20 16.57 -5.74
CA ARG A 145 2.02 15.75 -6.01
C ARG A 145 1.29 15.39 -4.72
N ALA A 146 2.02 14.89 -3.72
CA ALA A 146 1.50 14.58 -2.40
C ALA A 146 0.81 15.78 -1.74
N ALA A 147 1.45 16.95 -1.71
CA ALA A 147 0.90 18.19 -1.14
C ALA A 147 -0.36 18.65 -1.84
N ARG A 148 -0.41 18.54 -3.17
CA ARG A 148 -1.57 18.94 -3.97
C ARG A 148 -2.76 17.99 -3.83
N CYS A 149 -2.52 16.69 -3.77
CA CYS A 149 -3.60 15.71 -3.82
C CYS A 149 -4.07 15.24 -2.44
N ALA A 150 -3.22 15.32 -1.41
CA ALA A 150 -3.56 14.89 -0.06
C ALA A 150 -4.86 15.51 0.46
N PRO A 151 -5.09 16.83 0.33
CA PRO A 151 -6.36 17.44 0.70
C PRO A 151 -7.50 16.89 -0.16
N GLY A 152 -8.53 16.33 0.47
CA GLY A 152 -9.72 15.84 -0.21
C GLY A 152 -9.58 14.48 -0.91
N LEU A 153 -8.41 13.82 -0.87
CA LEU A 153 -8.23 12.50 -1.49
C LEU A 153 -9.22 11.47 -0.95
N ALA A 154 -9.44 11.46 0.36
CA ALA A 154 -10.39 10.54 1.01
C ALA A 154 -11.80 10.72 0.46
N GLY A 155 -12.29 11.96 0.40
CA GLY A 155 -13.59 12.29 -0.18
C GLY A 155 -13.68 11.91 -1.66
N ARG A 156 -12.62 12.15 -2.42
CA ARG A 156 -12.57 11.79 -3.85
C ARG A 156 -12.65 10.27 -4.06
N ILE A 157 -12.00 9.47 -3.21
CA ILE A 157 -12.11 8.01 -3.22
C ILE A 157 -13.53 7.59 -2.81
N GLU A 158 -14.07 8.11 -1.72
CA GLU A 158 -15.42 7.78 -1.25
C GLU A 158 -16.47 8.13 -2.31
N ASP A 159 -16.38 9.28 -2.96
CA ASP A 159 -17.31 9.67 -4.03
C ASP A 159 -17.24 8.72 -5.23
N ALA A 160 -16.03 8.28 -5.59
CA ALA A 160 -15.80 7.30 -6.65
C ALA A 160 -16.45 5.94 -6.31
N LEU A 161 -16.32 5.50 -5.05
CA LEU A 161 -16.98 4.28 -4.55
C LEU A 161 -18.51 4.41 -4.61
N HIS A 162 -19.09 5.52 -4.14
CA HIS A 162 -20.54 5.74 -4.21
C HIS A 162 -21.06 5.78 -5.66
N ARG A 163 -20.33 6.45 -6.56
CA ARG A 163 -20.68 6.48 -7.99
C ARG A 163 -20.62 5.07 -8.61
N ALA A 164 -19.66 4.23 -8.24
CA ALA A 164 -19.55 2.86 -8.72
C ALA A 164 -20.75 2.00 -8.31
N VAL A 165 -21.21 2.13 -7.06
CA VAL A 165 -22.43 1.44 -6.59
C VAL A 165 -23.63 1.89 -7.42
N ALA A 166 -23.86 3.20 -7.52
CA ALA A 166 -24.98 3.73 -8.28
C ALA A 166 -24.90 3.36 -9.78
N PHE A 167 -23.69 3.30 -10.34
CA PHE A 167 -23.45 2.89 -11.73
C PHE A 167 -23.89 1.45 -12.00
N THR A 168 -23.54 0.53 -11.09
CA THR A 168 -23.89 -0.89 -11.20
C THR A 168 -25.37 -1.14 -10.92
N GLU A 169 -25.94 -0.45 -9.93
CA GLU A 169 -27.37 -0.55 -9.60
C GLU A 169 -28.26 -0.25 -10.82
N ARG A 170 -27.99 0.85 -11.53
CA ARG A 170 -28.72 1.25 -12.75
C ARG A 170 -28.59 0.27 -13.92
N ARG A 171 -27.61 -0.63 -13.86
CA ARG A 171 -27.27 -1.60 -14.92
C ARG A 171 -27.60 -3.05 -14.57
N ARG A 172 -28.20 -3.26 -13.39
CA ARG A 172 -28.78 -4.55 -13.03
C ARG A 172 -29.80 -4.99 -14.08
N THR A 173 -29.83 -6.29 -14.33
CA THR A 173 -30.86 -6.89 -15.16
C THR A 173 -31.44 -8.14 -14.50
N THR A 174 -32.42 -8.73 -15.14
CA THR A 174 -33.11 -9.91 -14.66
C THR A 174 -33.20 -10.97 -15.74
N GLU A 175 -32.96 -12.22 -15.37
CA GLU A 175 -33.13 -13.39 -16.23
C GLU A 175 -33.91 -14.43 -15.43
N SER A 176 -35.06 -14.88 -15.95
CA SER A 176 -35.89 -15.90 -15.29
C SER A 176 -36.22 -15.61 -13.81
N GLY A 177 -36.48 -14.34 -13.46
CA GLY A 177 -36.78 -13.91 -12.08
C GLY A 177 -35.56 -13.66 -11.19
N HIS A 178 -34.36 -14.06 -11.61
CA HIS A 178 -33.11 -13.82 -10.89
C HIS A 178 -32.51 -12.46 -11.23
N TRP A 179 -31.91 -11.82 -10.23
CA TRP A 179 -31.24 -10.53 -10.37
C TRP A 179 -29.75 -10.71 -10.59
N GLY A 180 -29.17 -9.93 -11.50
CA GLY A 180 -27.74 -9.99 -11.70
C GLY A 180 -27.23 -9.00 -12.74
N TRP A 181 -26.03 -9.27 -13.23
CA TRP A 181 -25.34 -8.42 -14.19
C TRP A 181 -24.75 -9.24 -15.32
N GLU A 182 -24.73 -8.64 -16.49
CA GLU A 182 -23.97 -9.12 -17.64
C GLU A 182 -22.54 -8.57 -17.57
N GLN A 183 -21.56 -9.29 -18.13
CA GLN A 183 -20.13 -8.95 -18.06
C GLN A 183 -19.80 -7.52 -18.51
N TYR A 184 -20.42 -7.07 -19.60
CA TYR A 184 -20.23 -5.74 -20.16
C TYR A 184 -21.31 -4.74 -19.75
N MET A 185 -22.34 -5.20 -19.04
CA MET A 185 -23.47 -4.40 -18.56
C MET A 185 -24.18 -3.61 -19.67
N GLN A 186 -24.18 -4.15 -20.89
CA GLN A 186 -24.82 -3.55 -22.07
C GLN A 186 -26.08 -4.30 -22.49
N ARG A 187 -26.09 -5.64 -22.34
CA ARG A 187 -27.21 -6.48 -22.75
C ARG A 187 -28.23 -6.64 -21.62
N ARG A 188 -29.49 -6.31 -21.89
CA ARG A 188 -30.61 -6.60 -20.97
C ARG A 188 -31.08 -8.04 -21.15
N GLY A 189 -31.57 -8.64 -20.07
CA GLY A 189 -32.21 -9.96 -20.08
C GLY A 189 -31.25 -11.16 -19.93
N SER A 190 -29.97 -10.91 -19.64
CA SER A 190 -28.97 -11.97 -19.42
C SER A 190 -28.11 -11.64 -18.20
N ILE A 191 -27.84 -12.63 -17.35
CA ILE A 191 -27.00 -12.47 -16.16
C ILE A 191 -25.89 -13.52 -16.13
N GLY A 192 -24.65 -13.09 -15.83
CA GLY A 192 -23.50 -13.98 -15.65
C GLY A 192 -23.24 -14.26 -14.17
N THR A 193 -22.77 -15.46 -13.85
CA THR A 193 -22.51 -15.88 -12.46
C THR A 193 -21.39 -15.06 -11.82
N MET A 194 -20.21 -14.98 -12.43
CA MET A 194 -19.10 -14.14 -11.96
C MET A 194 -19.46 -12.66 -11.93
N SER A 195 -20.12 -12.18 -12.99
CA SER A 195 -20.61 -10.80 -13.08
C SER A 195 -21.55 -10.47 -11.93
N THR A 196 -22.40 -11.42 -11.53
CA THR A 196 -23.30 -11.23 -10.40
C THR A 196 -22.59 -11.18 -9.06
N ALA A 197 -21.60 -12.05 -8.85
CA ALA A 197 -20.73 -11.97 -7.68
C ALA A 197 -19.97 -10.63 -7.61
N HIS A 198 -19.46 -10.14 -8.74
CA HIS A 198 -18.81 -8.83 -8.82
C HIS A 198 -19.76 -7.67 -8.49
N GLY A 199 -21.02 -7.71 -8.97
CA GLY A 199 -22.03 -6.70 -8.65
C GLY A 199 -22.37 -6.65 -7.15
N VAL A 200 -22.46 -7.81 -6.50
CA VAL A 200 -22.63 -7.91 -5.05
C VAL A 200 -21.41 -7.34 -4.33
N LEU A 201 -20.19 -7.74 -4.71
CA LEU A 201 -18.94 -7.24 -4.11
C LEU A 201 -18.76 -5.73 -4.29
N ILE A 202 -19.13 -5.17 -5.45
CA ILE A 202 -19.13 -3.72 -5.66
C ILE A 202 -20.05 -3.02 -4.67
N SER A 203 -21.25 -3.58 -4.43
CA SER A 203 -22.20 -3.03 -3.47
C SER A 203 -21.63 -3.07 -2.04
N LEU A 204 -21.07 -4.21 -1.64
CA LEU A 204 -20.52 -4.43 -0.29
C LEU A 204 -19.26 -3.60 0.00
N HIS A 205 -18.42 -3.36 -1.00
CA HIS A 205 -17.16 -2.61 -0.86
C HIS A 205 -17.35 -1.11 -1.10
N GLY A 206 -18.31 -0.72 -1.94
CA GLY A 206 -18.53 0.67 -2.32
C GLY A 206 -19.50 1.43 -1.42
N ALA A 207 -20.43 0.74 -0.74
CA ALA A 207 -21.41 1.38 0.12
C ALA A 207 -20.95 1.45 1.59
N ARG A 208 -21.32 2.54 2.28
CA ARG A 208 -21.14 2.67 3.74
C ARG A 208 -22.04 1.69 4.50
N ASP A 209 -23.25 1.49 4.01
CA ASP A 209 -24.17 0.44 4.47
C ASP A 209 -23.97 -0.80 3.61
N ARG A 210 -23.63 -1.93 4.24
CA ARG A 210 -23.35 -3.21 3.56
C ARG A 210 -24.61 -4.07 3.39
N THR A 211 -25.78 -3.47 3.52
CA THR A 211 -27.07 -4.12 3.40
C THR A 211 -27.88 -3.52 2.25
N GLY A 212 -28.85 -4.27 1.74
CA GLY A 212 -29.74 -3.79 0.69
C GLY A 212 -30.25 -4.91 -0.22
N GLU A 213 -31.41 -4.66 -0.83
CA GLU A 213 -32.10 -5.60 -1.72
C GLU A 213 -31.18 -6.10 -2.84
N GLN A 214 -30.30 -5.25 -3.37
CA GLN A 214 -29.34 -5.62 -4.41
C GLN A 214 -28.36 -6.72 -3.96
N VAL A 215 -27.89 -6.65 -2.72
CA VAL A 215 -27.00 -7.66 -2.13
C VAL A 215 -27.80 -8.94 -1.91
N GLU A 216 -28.93 -8.86 -1.21
CA GLU A 216 -29.77 -10.02 -0.88
C GLU A 216 -30.22 -10.80 -2.12
N ARG A 217 -30.83 -10.11 -3.09
CA ARG A 217 -31.31 -10.71 -4.35
C ARG A 217 -30.16 -11.23 -5.20
N GLY A 218 -29.01 -10.56 -5.17
CA GLY A 218 -27.79 -11.03 -5.83
C GLY A 218 -27.29 -12.34 -5.23
N LEU A 219 -27.24 -12.44 -3.90
CA LEU A 219 -26.84 -13.67 -3.19
C LEU A 219 -27.82 -14.82 -3.45
N ASP A 220 -29.14 -14.56 -3.49
CA ASP A 220 -30.16 -15.56 -3.87
C ASP A 220 -29.93 -16.10 -5.29
N THR A 221 -29.64 -15.20 -6.24
CA THR A 221 -29.25 -15.61 -7.59
C THR A 221 -28.02 -16.51 -7.58
N LEU A 222 -26.98 -16.13 -6.83
CA LEU A 222 -25.76 -16.94 -6.75
C LEU A 222 -26.07 -18.33 -6.15
N ARG A 223 -26.90 -18.44 -5.11
CA ARG A 223 -27.34 -19.74 -4.57
C ARG A 223 -28.01 -20.59 -5.64
N GLY A 224 -28.94 -20.01 -6.40
CA GLY A 224 -29.64 -20.70 -7.49
C GLY A 224 -28.77 -21.10 -8.69
N MET A 225 -27.57 -20.52 -8.80
CA MET A 225 -26.62 -20.83 -9.88
C MET A 225 -25.56 -21.87 -9.50
N GLN A 226 -25.57 -22.39 -8.28
CA GLN A 226 -24.65 -23.46 -7.86
C GLN A 226 -25.05 -24.78 -8.53
N ASN A 227 -24.08 -25.47 -9.15
CA ASN A 227 -24.31 -26.77 -9.76
C ASN A 227 -24.41 -27.88 -8.71
N ASP A 228 -24.92 -29.05 -9.10
CA ASP A 228 -25.06 -30.22 -8.22
C ASP A 228 -23.71 -30.71 -7.66
N ASP A 229 -22.63 -30.54 -8.42
CA ASP A 229 -21.28 -30.88 -8.00
C ASP A 229 -20.72 -29.97 -6.88
N GLY A 230 -21.43 -28.87 -6.56
CA GLY A 230 -21.09 -27.88 -5.53
C GLY A 230 -20.27 -26.70 -6.04
N GLY A 231 -19.77 -26.73 -7.27
CA GLY A 231 -19.12 -25.58 -7.89
C GLY A 231 -20.13 -24.61 -8.51
N TRP A 232 -19.64 -23.47 -8.99
CA TRP A 232 -20.48 -22.50 -9.69
C TRP A 232 -20.18 -22.48 -11.18
N GLN A 233 -21.26 -22.48 -11.95
CA GLN A 233 -21.21 -22.40 -13.40
C GLN A 233 -20.49 -21.12 -13.87
N ILE A 234 -19.82 -21.21 -15.01
CA ILE A 234 -19.55 -20.03 -15.84
C ILE A 234 -20.78 -19.77 -16.72
N LYS A 235 -21.18 -18.52 -16.92
CA LYS A 235 -22.33 -18.19 -17.77
C LYS A 235 -22.11 -16.85 -18.47
N TRP A 236 -22.33 -16.80 -19.78
CA TRP A 236 -22.18 -15.62 -20.65
C TRP A 236 -20.76 -14.98 -20.73
N SER A 237 -19.75 -15.60 -20.13
CA SER A 237 -18.35 -15.13 -20.10
C SER A 237 -17.41 -15.99 -20.96
N LEU A 238 -17.91 -16.53 -22.07
CA LEU A 238 -17.21 -17.51 -22.91
C LEU A 238 -17.14 -17.08 -24.37
N VAL A 239 -16.10 -17.55 -25.06
CA VAL A 239 -15.87 -17.40 -26.49
C VAL A 239 -16.13 -18.74 -27.18
N GLY A 240 -16.83 -18.72 -28.32
CA GLY A 240 -17.11 -19.92 -29.11
C GLY A 240 -18.37 -20.70 -28.71
N GLY A 241 -19.05 -20.32 -27.63
CA GLY A 241 -20.33 -20.92 -27.22
C GLY A 241 -20.70 -20.63 -25.77
N THR A 242 -21.71 -21.33 -25.27
CA THR A 242 -22.10 -21.34 -23.84
C THR A 242 -21.79 -22.70 -23.23
N ALA A 243 -21.44 -22.70 -21.95
CA ALA A 243 -21.27 -23.88 -21.13
C ALA A 243 -21.64 -23.49 -19.70
N ASP A 244 -22.30 -24.38 -18.97
CA ASP A 244 -22.77 -24.12 -17.59
C ASP A 244 -21.96 -24.96 -16.59
N VAL A 245 -20.72 -25.31 -16.96
CA VAL A 245 -19.82 -26.13 -16.14
C VAL A 245 -19.23 -25.34 -14.99
N SER A 246 -18.97 -26.03 -13.88
CA SER A 246 -18.30 -25.44 -12.72
C SER A 246 -16.84 -25.09 -13.02
N ILE A 247 -16.43 -23.87 -12.68
CA ILE A 247 -15.04 -23.42 -12.79
C ILE A 247 -14.53 -22.82 -11.48
N THR A 248 -13.21 -22.81 -11.31
CA THR A 248 -12.53 -22.33 -10.10
C THR A 248 -12.83 -20.86 -9.83
N GLU A 249 -12.81 -20.02 -10.86
CA GLU A 249 -12.95 -18.57 -10.73
C GLU A 249 -14.39 -18.17 -10.37
N SER A 250 -15.40 -18.75 -11.04
CA SER A 250 -16.81 -18.58 -10.66
C SER A 250 -17.05 -19.02 -9.22
N THR A 251 -16.55 -20.20 -8.85
CA THR A 251 -16.69 -20.73 -7.49
C THR A 251 -16.07 -19.79 -6.47
N CYS A 252 -14.85 -19.31 -6.72
CA CYS A 252 -14.16 -18.39 -5.83
C CYS A 252 -14.83 -17.01 -5.76
N ALA A 253 -15.35 -16.49 -6.87
CA ALA A 253 -16.07 -15.21 -6.89
C ALA A 253 -17.34 -15.28 -6.02
N CYS A 254 -18.11 -16.37 -6.14
CA CYS A 254 -19.32 -16.57 -5.36
C CYS A 254 -19.00 -16.75 -3.87
N LEU A 255 -18.01 -17.58 -3.54
CA LEU A 255 -17.53 -17.75 -2.16
C LEU A 255 -17.07 -16.42 -1.55
N TRP A 256 -16.42 -15.55 -2.35
CA TRP A 256 -16.01 -14.23 -1.89
C TRP A 256 -17.22 -13.33 -1.59
N ALA A 257 -18.19 -13.26 -2.50
CA ALA A 257 -19.42 -12.49 -2.28
C ALA A 257 -20.17 -12.95 -1.01
N PHE A 258 -20.32 -14.26 -0.82
CA PHE A 258 -20.94 -14.83 0.38
C PHE A 258 -20.17 -14.51 1.66
N ARG A 259 -18.83 -14.56 1.61
CA ARG A 259 -18.00 -14.22 2.76
C ARG A 259 -18.16 -12.75 3.16
N GLU A 260 -18.12 -11.84 2.19
CA GLU A 260 -18.17 -10.40 2.45
C GLU A 260 -19.53 -9.92 2.96
N ALA A 261 -20.61 -10.53 2.49
CA ALA A 261 -21.96 -10.24 2.95
C ALA A 261 -22.17 -10.54 4.44
N ARG A 262 -21.32 -11.41 5.02
CA ARG A 262 -21.45 -12.02 6.36
C ARG A 262 -22.71 -12.88 6.49
N ARG A 263 -22.61 -13.91 7.32
CA ARG A 263 -23.48 -15.09 7.34
C ARG A 263 -24.97 -14.78 7.45
N ASP A 264 -25.67 -14.91 6.33
CA ASP A 264 -27.11 -15.07 6.24
C ASP A 264 -27.47 -16.56 6.51
N PRO A 265 -28.40 -16.87 7.44
CA PRO A 265 -28.90 -18.23 7.69
C PRO A 265 -29.50 -18.87 6.43
N GLY A 266 -28.66 -19.59 5.68
CA GLY A 266 -29.03 -20.22 4.39
C GLY A 266 -27.89 -20.26 3.37
N VAL A 267 -26.82 -19.48 3.57
CA VAL A 267 -25.62 -19.48 2.71
C VAL A 267 -24.65 -20.62 3.05
N GLU A 268 -24.72 -21.13 4.27
CA GLU A 268 -23.66 -21.96 4.85
C GLU A 268 -23.49 -23.29 4.11
N GLU A 269 -24.59 -23.90 3.68
CA GLU A 269 -24.55 -25.13 2.87
C GLU A 269 -23.92 -24.87 1.49
N ALA A 270 -24.32 -23.80 0.80
CA ALA A 270 -23.75 -23.45 -0.49
C ALA A 270 -22.24 -23.21 -0.39
N VAL A 271 -21.81 -22.45 0.63
CA VAL A 271 -20.39 -22.20 0.90
C VAL A 271 -19.63 -23.51 1.19
N ASP A 272 -20.16 -24.40 2.02
CA ASP A 272 -19.49 -25.66 2.34
C ASP A 272 -19.36 -26.57 1.11
N ARG A 273 -20.41 -26.67 0.28
CA ARG A 273 -20.38 -27.40 -0.99
C ARG A 273 -19.32 -26.82 -1.94
N GLY A 274 -19.21 -25.50 -2.00
CA GLY A 274 -18.20 -24.78 -2.78
C GLY A 274 -16.77 -25.05 -2.33
N LEU A 275 -16.53 -24.98 -1.02
CA LEU A 275 -15.21 -25.25 -0.43
C LEU A 275 -14.80 -26.71 -0.68
N LYS A 276 -15.72 -27.66 -0.50
CA LYS A 276 -15.48 -29.08 -0.80
C LYS A 276 -15.21 -29.31 -2.30
N TRP A 277 -15.89 -28.57 -3.18
CA TRP A 277 -15.59 -28.61 -4.61
C TRP A 277 -14.16 -28.13 -4.87
N LEU A 278 -13.74 -26.99 -4.32
CA LEU A 278 -12.37 -26.50 -4.48
C LEU A 278 -11.32 -27.50 -3.98
N GLU A 279 -11.54 -28.13 -2.83
CA GLU A 279 -10.64 -29.16 -2.29
C GLU A 279 -10.53 -30.37 -3.22
N ARG A 280 -11.65 -30.82 -3.82
CA ARG A 280 -11.63 -31.91 -4.82
C ARG A 280 -10.91 -31.53 -6.11
N GLN A 281 -10.93 -30.26 -6.50
CA GLN A 281 -10.30 -29.77 -7.73
C GLN A 281 -8.80 -29.46 -7.58
N GLN A 282 -8.26 -29.51 -6.36
CA GLN A 282 -6.83 -29.31 -6.14
C GLN A 282 -6.02 -30.38 -6.87
N ARG A 283 -5.11 -29.96 -7.75
CA ARG A 283 -4.27 -30.88 -8.52
C ARG A 283 -3.08 -31.36 -7.69
N GLN A 284 -2.47 -32.45 -8.15
CA GLN A 284 -1.19 -32.91 -7.59
C GLN A 284 -0.16 -31.77 -7.64
N GLY A 285 0.49 -31.51 -6.52
CA GLY A 285 1.40 -30.37 -6.36
C GLY A 285 0.73 -29.10 -5.84
N GLY A 286 -0.60 -29.06 -5.67
CA GLY A 286 -1.29 -28.06 -4.87
C GLY A 286 -1.92 -26.89 -5.63
N GLY A 287 -1.86 -26.85 -6.96
CA GLY A 287 -2.47 -25.79 -7.78
C GLY A 287 -3.84 -26.13 -8.37
N TRP A 288 -4.49 -25.15 -9.01
CA TRP A 288 -5.79 -25.28 -9.68
C TRP A 288 -5.72 -24.88 -11.15
N ALA A 289 -6.45 -25.61 -11.99
CA ALA A 289 -6.82 -25.16 -13.32
C ALA A 289 -8.12 -24.34 -13.25
N SER A 290 -8.46 -23.62 -14.33
CA SER A 290 -9.74 -22.91 -14.40
C SER A 290 -10.93 -23.87 -14.45
N ALA A 291 -10.92 -24.80 -15.40
CA ALA A 291 -11.95 -25.83 -15.54
C ALA A 291 -11.47 -27.19 -15.04
N ALA A 292 -12.42 -28.02 -14.60
CA ALA A 292 -12.19 -29.40 -14.15
C ALA A 292 -11.92 -30.37 -15.32
N LEU A 293 -11.05 -29.98 -16.25
CA LEU A 293 -10.66 -30.82 -17.38
C LEU A 293 -9.59 -31.84 -16.96
N ASP A 294 -9.68 -33.05 -17.49
CA ASP A 294 -8.62 -34.05 -17.35
C ASP A 294 -7.33 -33.53 -18.02
N GLY A 295 -6.21 -33.64 -17.31
CA GLY A 295 -4.93 -33.11 -17.78
C GLY A 295 -4.78 -31.58 -17.76
N GLY A 296 -5.77 -30.83 -17.24
CA GLY A 296 -5.69 -29.39 -17.08
C GLY A 296 -4.52 -28.97 -16.18
N ARG A 297 -3.59 -28.16 -16.71
CA ARG A 297 -2.43 -27.69 -15.95
C ARG A 297 -2.81 -26.61 -14.93
N PRO A 298 -2.22 -26.59 -13.73
CA PRO A 298 -2.44 -25.51 -12.79
C PRO A 298 -2.01 -24.14 -13.33
N LEU A 299 -2.82 -23.12 -13.06
CA LEU A 299 -2.63 -21.73 -13.46
C LEU A 299 -2.51 -20.85 -12.20
N VAL A 300 -1.78 -19.75 -12.30
CA VAL A 300 -1.51 -18.86 -11.14
C VAL A 300 -2.78 -18.18 -10.66
N PHE A 301 -3.60 -17.64 -11.56
CA PHE A 301 -4.81 -16.91 -11.18
C PHE A 301 -5.88 -17.77 -10.46
N PRO A 302 -6.30 -18.94 -10.98
CA PRO A 302 -7.20 -19.85 -10.27
C PRO A 302 -6.63 -20.32 -8.94
N THR A 303 -5.34 -20.66 -8.91
CA THR A 303 -4.67 -21.11 -7.67
C THR A 303 -4.69 -20.02 -6.62
N ALA A 304 -4.35 -18.78 -6.99
CA ALA A 304 -4.38 -17.64 -6.09
C ALA A 304 -5.79 -17.40 -5.52
N TRP A 305 -6.82 -17.45 -6.36
CA TRP A 305 -8.21 -17.26 -5.92
C TRP A 305 -8.70 -18.39 -5.01
N ALA A 306 -8.39 -19.64 -5.34
CA ALA A 306 -8.70 -20.78 -4.49
C ALA A 306 -8.04 -20.66 -3.11
N VAL A 307 -6.76 -20.31 -3.07
CA VAL A 307 -6.02 -20.07 -1.82
C VAL A 307 -6.66 -18.98 -0.98
N ARG A 308 -7.03 -17.84 -1.58
CA ARG A 308 -7.70 -16.75 -0.85
C ARG A 308 -8.96 -17.24 -0.16
N MET A 309 -9.79 -18.02 -0.86
CA MET A 309 -11.05 -18.51 -0.31
C MET A 309 -10.85 -19.62 0.72
N LEU A 310 -9.96 -20.58 0.46
CA LEU A 310 -9.66 -21.69 1.37
C LEU A 310 -9.02 -21.21 2.68
N ALA A 311 -8.07 -20.27 2.60
CA ALA A 311 -7.41 -19.69 3.77
C ALA A 311 -8.39 -18.93 4.67
N CYS A 312 -9.27 -18.13 4.05
CA CYS A 312 -10.36 -17.43 4.72
C CYS A 312 -11.32 -18.35 5.51
N HIS A 313 -11.42 -19.62 5.12
CA HIS A 313 -12.29 -20.63 5.73
C HIS A 313 -11.53 -21.71 6.53
N GLY A 314 -10.25 -21.46 6.84
CA GLY A 314 -9.47 -22.34 7.71
C GLY A 314 -9.10 -23.69 7.09
N ARG A 315 -9.11 -23.83 5.76
CA ARG A 315 -8.73 -25.07 5.05
C ARG A 315 -7.21 -25.19 4.91
N ALA A 316 -6.53 -25.35 6.05
CA ALA A 316 -5.08 -25.22 6.16
C ALA A 316 -4.29 -26.21 5.27
N ASP A 317 -4.74 -27.45 5.11
CA ASP A 317 -4.00 -28.49 4.39
C ASP A 317 -3.87 -28.17 2.90
N ALA A 318 -4.99 -27.82 2.27
CA ALA A 318 -5.00 -27.40 0.87
C ALA A 318 -4.11 -26.17 0.69
N VAL A 319 -4.27 -25.15 1.55
CA VAL A 319 -3.51 -23.89 1.49
C VAL A 319 -2.00 -24.13 1.59
N ARG A 320 -1.53 -25.01 2.48
CA ARG A 320 -0.09 -25.29 2.63
C ARG A 320 0.54 -25.80 1.34
N GLN A 321 -0.13 -26.72 0.64
CA GLN A 321 0.37 -27.26 -0.62
C GLN A 321 0.41 -26.18 -1.71
N SER A 322 -0.62 -25.35 -1.79
CA SER A 322 -0.71 -24.26 -2.76
C SER A 322 0.34 -23.18 -2.54
N VAL A 323 0.67 -22.86 -1.29
CA VAL A 323 1.76 -21.93 -0.96
C VAL A 323 3.09 -22.45 -1.49
N GLN A 324 3.37 -23.75 -1.34
CA GLN A 324 4.57 -24.36 -1.92
C GLN A 324 4.56 -24.29 -3.45
N TRP A 325 3.41 -24.54 -4.07
CA TRP A 325 3.24 -24.40 -5.51
C TRP A 325 3.50 -22.97 -6.00
N LEU A 326 2.92 -21.97 -5.34
CA LEU A 326 3.11 -20.55 -5.71
C LEU A 326 4.56 -20.11 -5.55
N ARG A 327 5.27 -20.58 -4.52
CA ARG A 327 6.72 -20.32 -4.37
C ARG A 327 7.52 -20.91 -5.51
N ALA A 328 7.22 -22.15 -5.91
CA ALA A 328 7.91 -22.79 -7.02
C ALA A 328 7.57 -22.13 -8.37
N ALA A 329 6.34 -21.66 -8.55
CA ALA A 329 5.86 -21.03 -9.77
C ALA A 329 6.42 -19.60 -10.01
N GLN A 330 7.07 -18.98 -9.02
CA GLN A 330 7.61 -17.63 -9.15
C GLN A 330 8.77 -17.61 -10.16
N CYS A 331 8.74 -16.63 -11.07
CA CYS A 331 9.80 -16.40 -12.04
C CYS A 331 11.08 -15.84 -11.36
N PRO A 332 12.26 -15.99 -11.98
CA PRO A 332 13.52 -15.45 -11.43
C PRO A 332 13.54 -13.94 -11.19
N ASP A 333 12.70 -13.18 -11.90
CA ASP A 333 12.57 -11.72 -11.74
C ASP A 333 11.67 -11.31 -10.54
N GLY A 334 11.12 -12.28 -9.81
CA GLY A 334 10.23 -12.09 -8.67
C GLY A 334 8.74 -12.01 -9.03
N GLY A 335 8.39 -11.94 -10.31
CA GLY A 335 7.00 -11.94 -10.74
C GLY A 335 6.41 -13.33 -10.92
N TRP A 336 5.15 -13.39 -11.33
CA TRP A 336 4.47 -14.61 -11.77
C TRP A 336 3.88 -14.43 -13.17
N GLY A 337 3.96 -15.45 -14.00
CA GLY A 337 3.22 -15.55 -15.26
C GLY A 337 1.84 -16.18 -15.08
N ALA A 338 1.15 -16.47 -16.19
CA ALA A 338 -0.13 -17.18 -16.15
C ALA A 338 0.02 -18.59 -15.57
N THR A 339 1.21 -19.18 -15.72
CA THR A 339 1.55 -20.55 -15.32
C THR A 339 2.87 -20.62 -14.57
N SER A 340 3.21 -21.80 -14.07
CA SER A 340 4.50 -22.05 -13.42
C SER A 340 5.66 -21.87 -14.40
N ALA A 341 6.71 -21.17 -13.96
CA ALA A 341 7.98 -21.07 -14.70
C ALA A 341 8.86 -22.33 -14.59
N VAL A 342 8.51 -23.26 -13.69
CA VAL A 342 9.27 -24.51 -13.51
C VAL A 342 9.21 -25.36 -14.78
N GLY A 343 10.36 -25.57 -15.40
CA GLY A 343 10.47 -26.38 -16.62
C GLY A 343 9.97 -25.68 -17.89
N ASP A 344 9.66 -24.39 -17.83
CA ASP A 344 9.22 -23.58 -18.98
C ASP A 344 9.80 -22.16 -18.87
N GLU A 345 10.97 -21.96 -19.48
CA GLU A 345 11.68 -20.67 -19.49
C GLU A 345 10.99 -19.61 -20.37
N THR A 346 9.94 -19.97 -21.12
CA THR A 346 9.20 -19.03 -21.96
C THR A 346 8.15 -18.23 -21.17
N VAL A 347 7.83 -18.67 -19.95
CA VAL A 347 6.86 -18.01 -19.08
C VAL A 347 7.38 -16.65 -18.66
N SER A 348 6.64 -15.61 -19.04
CA SER A 348 6.93 -14.22 -18.68
C SER A 348 6.04 -13.75 -17.53
N SER A 349 6.64 -13.03 -16.59
CA SER A 349 5.93 -12.41 -15.48
C SER A 349 4.94 -11.34 -15.95
N SER A 350 3.80 -11.24 -15.28
CA SER A 350 2.81 -10.17 -15.46
C SER A 350 2.46 -9.51 -14.13
N PRO A 351 2.23 -8.19 -14.09
CA PRO A 351 1.73 -7.52 -12.90
C PRO A 351 0.41 -8.09 -12.37
N ALA A 352 -0.50 -8.53 -13.25
CA ALA A 352 -1.80 -9.07 -12.84
C ALA A 352 -1.67 -10.40 -12.07
N TYR A 353 -0.87 -11.34 -12.58
CA TYR A 353 -0.65 -12.63 -11.93
C TYR A 353 0.22 -12.50 -10.68
N THR A 354 1.20 -11.60 -10.71
CA THR A 354 2.00 -11.26 -9.52
C THR A 354 1.12 -10.70 -8.40
N ALA A 355 0.22 -9.77 -8.72
CA ALA A 355 -0.73 -9.24 -7.75
C ALA A 355 -1.66 -10.32 -7.17
N ALA A 356 -2.19 -11.20 -8.02
CA ALA A 356 -3.03 -12.32 -7.57
C ALA A 356 -2.26 -13.25 -6.62
N ALA A 357 -1.04 -13.63 -6.97
CA ALA A 357 -0.18 -14.47 -6.14
C ALA A 357 0.13 -13.81 -4.79
N LEU A 358 0.51 -12.53 -4.77
CA LEU A 358 0.78 -11.78 -3.54
C LEU A 358 -0.44 -11.73 -2.62
N LEU A 359 -1.62 -11.38 -3.15
CA LEU A 359 -2.87 -11.37 -2.37
C LEU A 359 -3.17 -12.74 -1.75
N ALA A 360 -2.94 -13.83 -2.50
CA ALA A 360 -3.11 -15.18 -2.00
C ALA A 360 -2.13 -15.55 -0.90
N LEU A 361 -0.84 -15.23 -1.09
CA LEU A 361 0.22 -15.50 -0.11
C LEU A 361 0.00 -14.72 1.19
N ARG A 362 -0.41 -13.45 1.09
CA ARG A 362 -0.78 -12.64 2.26
C ARG A 362 -2.00 -13.20 2.98
N GLN A 363 -3.03 -13.60 2.24
CA GLN A 363 -4.22 -14.23 2.81
C GLN A 363 -3.93 -15.59 3.47
N ALA A 364 -2.94 -16.33 2.97
CA ALA A 364 -2.44 -17.57 3.55
C ALA A 364 -1.57 -17.35 4.82
N GLY A 365 -1.32 -16.10 5.21
CA GLY A 365 -0.62 -15.75 6.45
C GLY A 365 0.89 -15.54 6.31
N LEU A 366 1.44 -15.50 5.10
CA LEU A 366 2.87 -15.20 4.91
C LEU A 366 3.13 -13.73 5.24
N PRO A 367 4.13 -13.39 6.07
CA PRO A 367 4.42 -12.00 6.43
C PRO A 367 4.93 -11.19 5.23
N PRO A 368 4.77 -9.85 5.23
CA PRO A 368 5.32 -8.99 4.19
C PRO A 368 6.84 -9.13 3.98
N THR A 369 7.57 -9.53 5.02
CA THR A 369 9.03 -9.74 5.01
C THR A 369 9.43 -11.13 4.50
N ASP A 370 8.49 -11.96 4.05
CA ASP A 370 8.83 -13.23 3.43
C ASP A 370 9.46 -12.96 2.06
N ARG A 371 10.60 -13.58 1.77
CA ARG A 371 11.38 -13.34 0.54
C ARG A 371 10.55 -13.46 -0.74
N VAL A 372 9.61 -14.41 -0.80
CA VAL A 372 8.74 -14.60 -1.98
C VAL A 372 7.78 -13.41 -2.17
N VAL A 373 7.33 -12.82 -1.07
CA VAL A 373 6.44 -11.65 -1.04
C VAL A 373 7.24 -10.40 -1.39
N GLU A 374 8.40 -10.20 -0.76
CA GLU A 374 9.29 -9.07 -1.02
C GLU A 374 9.67 -8.98 -2.49
N SER A 375 10.13 -10.08 -3.10
CA SER A 375 10.51 -10.10 -4.52
C SER A 375 9.34 -9.82 -5.46
N GLY A 376 8.12 -10.27 -5.12
CA GLY A 376 6.91 -9.93 -5.86
C GLY A 376 6.54 -8.45 -5.76
N CYS A 377 6.66 -7.86 -4.56
CA CYS A 377 6.47 -6.42 -4.39
C CYS A 377 7.53 -5.62 -5.17
N GLU A 378 8.80 -6.02 -5.12
CA GLU A 378 9.88 -5.40 -5.90
C GLU A 378 9.61 -5.47 -7.42
N TYR A 379 9.08 -6.60 -7.91
CA TYR A 379 8.65 -6.72 -9.29
C TYR A 379 7.54 -5.71 -9.63
N LEU A 380 6.49 -5.59 -8.81
CA LEU A 380 5.42 -4.61 -9.05
C LEU A 380 5.92 -3.16 -9.01
N LEU A 381 6.76 -2.81 -8.04
CA LEU A 381 7.35 -1.48 -7.94
C LEU A 381 8.25 -1.14 -9.13
N ARG A 382 9.03 -2.12 -9.61
CA ARG A 382 9.94 -1.96 -10.76
C ARG A 382 9.21 -1.84 -12.09
N THR A 383 8.07 -2.52 -12.24
CA THR A 383 7.27 -2.54 -13.49
C THR A 383 6.24 -1.41 -13.57
N PHE A 384 6.10 -0.60 -12.53
CA PHE A 384 5.23 0.58 -12.52
C PHE A 384 5.66 1.63 -13.53
N ARG A 385 4.74 2.05 -14.42
CA ARG A 385 4.97 3.06 -15.47
C ARG A 385 4.12 4.32 -15.21
N PRO A 386 4.67 5.36 -14.55
CA PRO A 386 3.91 6.55 -14.17
C PRO A 386 3.39 7.38 -15.34
N ASP A 387 3.91 7.18 -16.55
CA ASP A 387 3.54 7.94 -17.75
C ASP A 387 2.40 7.30 -18.55
N GLN A 388 1.95 6.11 -18.14
CA GLN A 388 0.83 5.43 -18.77
C GLN A 388 -0.43 5.62 -17.93
N PRO A 389 -1.63 5.79 -18.56
CA PRO A 389 -2.89 5.83 -17.82
C PRO A 389 -3.12 4.56 -16.99
N GLU A 390 -2.79 3.40 -17.56
CA GLU A 390 -2.71 2.13 -16.83
C GLU A 390 -1.23 1.86 -16.49
N PRO A 391 -0.79 2.15 -15.25
CA PRO A 391 0.63 2.09 -14.91
C PRO A 391 1.20 0.68 -14.81
N TRP A 392 0.34 -0.34 -14.72
CA TRP A 392 0.73 -1.73 -14.91
C TRP A 392 0.02 -2.29 -16.12
N GLU A 393 0.78 -2.93 -16.99
CA GLU A 393 0.29 -3.48 -18.24
C GLU A 393 -0.78 -4.55 -17.98
N PRO A 394 -2.00 -4.40 -18.52
CA PRO A 394 -3.02 -5.41 -18.37
C PRO A 394 -2.67 -6.63 -19.23
N THR A 395 -3.20 -7.79 -18.85
CA THR A 395 -2.88 -9.06 -19.55
C THR A 395 -4.14 -9.87 -19.79
N SER A 396 -4.10 -10.76 -20.79
CA SER A 396 -5.15 -11.73 -21.01
C SER A 396 -4.61 -13.15 -21.19
N PHE A 397 -5.44 -14.14 -20.87
CA PHE A 397 -5.11 -15.54 -21.04
C PHE A 397 -6.36 -16.34 -21.39
N THR A 398 -6.23 -17.16 -22.42
CA THR A 398 -7.31 -18.01 -22.91
C THR A 398 -7.11 -19.45 -22.47
N THR A 399 -8.16 -20.07 -21.92
CA THR A 399 -8.15 -21.48 -21.52
C THR A 399 -9.38 -22.20 -22.04
N PRO A 400 -9.28 -23.47 -22.46
CA PRO A 400 -10.46 -24.28 -22.74
C PRO A 400 -11.26 -24.52 -21.46
N VAL A 401 -12.58 -24.60 -21.61
CA VAL A 401 -13.53 -24.85 -20.50
C VAL A 401 -14.31 -26.14 -20.68
N ASP A 402 -14.47 -26.58 -21.93
CA ASP A 402 -15.17 -27.80 -22.29
C ASP A 402 -14.23 -28.65 -23.17
N PRO A 403 -14.03 -29.95 -22.89
CA PRO A 403 -13.14 -30.79 -23.70
C PRO A 403 -13.81 -31.26 -25.01
N GLN A 404 -15.14 -31.21 -25.09
CA GLN A 404 -15.94 -31.69 -26.22
C GLN A 404 -16.35 -30.56 -27.17
N ARG A 405 -16.37 -29.31 -26.68
CA ARG A 405 -16.77 -28.13 -27.46
C ARG A 405 -15.61 -27.13 -27.51
N PRO A 406 -15.42 -26.39 -28.62
CA PRO A 406 -14.38 -25.36 -28.74
C PRO A 406 -14.76 -24.09 -27.95
N VAL A 407 -15.16 -24.26 -26.70
CA VAL A 407 -15.61 -23.21 -25.79
C VAL A 407 -14.44 -22.82 -24.90
N HIS A 408 -14.05 -21.56 -25.00
CA HIS A 408 -12.89 -21.03 -24.31
C HIS A 408 -13.30 -19.87 -23.42
N MET A 409 -12.55 -19.70 -22.35
CA MET A 409 -12.63 -18.52 -21.50
C MET A 409 -11.45 -17.61 -21.81
N ASP A 410 -11.75 -16.36 -22.16
CA ASP A 410 -10.77 -15.28 -22.35
C ASP A 410 -10.74 -14.42 -21.08
N PHE A 411 -9.80 -14.72 -20.18
CA PHE A 411 -9.60 -13.92 -18.98
C PHE A 411 -8.82 -12.67 -19.30
N ARG A 412 -9.41 -11.51 -19.01
CA ARG A 412 -8.75 -10.21 -19.11
C ARG A 412 -8.55 -9.64 -17.71
N HIS A 413 -7.33 -9.20 -17.42
CA HIS A 413 -6.97 -8.68 -16.12
C HIS A 413 -6.58 -7.21 -16.23
N PHE A 414 -7.41 -6.34 -15.65
CA PHE A 414 -7.05 -4.95 -15.37
C PHE A 414 -6.04 -4.91 -14.22
N ALA A 415 -4.75 -4.88 -14.56
CA ALA A 415 -3.67 -5.09 -13.58
C ALA A 415 -3.61 -4.02 -12.48
N THR A 416 -3.86 -2.75 -12.83
CA THR A 416 -3.71 -1.60 -11.93
C THR A 416 -4.39 -1.76 -10.57
N PRO A 417 -5.71 -2.02 -10.48
CA PRO A 417 -6.35 -2.20 -9.18
C PRO A 417 -5.77 -3.35 -8.37
N TRP A 418 -5.48 -4.48 -9.02
CA TRP A 418 -4.96 -5.66 -8.32
C TRP A 418 -3.55 -5.43 -7.79
N ALA A 419 -2.66 -4.80 -8.57
CA ALA A 419 -1.31 -4.45 -8.14
C ALA A 419 -1.35 -3.45 -6.97
N LEU A 420 -2.24 -2.46 -7.03
CA LEU A 420 -2.46 -1.50 -5.94
C LEU A 420 -2.91 -2.21 -4.65
N ALA A 421 -3.94 -3.06 -4.73
CA ALA A 421 -4.43 -3.82 -3.58
C ALA A 421 -3.35 -4.76 -3.01
N ALA A 422 -2.60 -5.44 -3.87
CA ALA A 422 -1.52 -6.33 -3.46
C ALA A 422 -0.42 -5.60 -2.69
N LEU A 423 0.02 -4.43 -3.18
CA LEU A 423 0.99 -3.60 -2.47
C LEU A 423 0.45 -3.16 -1.10
N CYS A 424 -0.81 -2.74 -1.02
CA CYS A 424 -1.44 -2.36 0.25
C CYS A 424 -1.47 -3.52 1.26
N GLU A 425 -1.89 -4.70 0.83
CA GLU A 425 -1.90 -5.90 1.69
C GLU A 425 -0.49 -6.35 2.11
N CYS A 426 0.53 -6.00 1.31
CA CYS A 426 1.94 -6.23 1.61
C CYS A 426 2.57 -5.09 2.44
N GLY A 427 1.78 -4.16 2.99
CA GLY A 427 2.24 -3.15 3.94
C GLY A 427 2.73 -1.84 3.31
N TYR A 428 2.50 -1.61 2.02
CA TYR A 428 2.67 -0.29 1.41
C TYR A 428 1.43 0.56 1.63
N ASP A 429 1.58 1.87 1.76
CA ASP A 429 0.46 2.80 1.94
C ASP A 429 0.64 4.05 1.07
N LEU A 430 -0.28 5.01 1.21
CA LEU A 430 -0.28 6.26 0.45
C LEU A 430 0.95 7.16 0.69
N SER A 431 1.78 6.88 1.69
CA SER A 431 3.09 7.55 1.85
C SER A 431 4.12 7.07 0.81
N HIS A 432 3.86 5.93 0.16
CA HIS A 432 4.70 5.43 -0.92
C HIS A 432 4.33 6.07 -2.27
N PRO A 433 5.28 6.71 -2.99
CA PRO A 433 4.96 7.45 -4.23
C PRO A 433 4.27 6.63 -5.32
N VAL A 434 4.60 5.34 -5.43
CA VAL A 434 3.96 4.41 -6.38
C VAL A 434 2.49 4.17 -6.01
N VAL A 435 2.18 3.91 -4.74
CA VAL A 435 0.81 3.66 -4.28
C VAL A 435 -0.03 4.92 -4.50
N LEU A 436 0.48 6.08 -4.07
CA LEU A 436 -0.20 7.36 -4.30
C LEU A 436 -0.47 7.62 -5.79
N SER A 437 0.56 7.46 -6.63
CA SER A 437 0.42 7.71 -8.07
C SER A 437 -0.55 6.74 -8.73
N ALA A 438 -0.49 5.45 -8.38
CA ALA A 438 -1.41 4.44 -8.85
C ALA A 438 -2.85 4.71 -8.41
N THR A 439 -3.07 5.13 -7.15
CA THR A 439 -4.41 5.51 -6.66
C THR A 439 -4.97 6.68 -7.46
N LEU A 440 -4.18 7.73 -7.72
CA LEU A 440 -4.61 8.87 -8.52
C LEU A 440 -4.92 8.48 -9.97
N GLN A 441 -4.03 7.71 -10.61
CA GLN A 441 -4.25 7.20 -11.96
C GLN A 441 -5.50 6.33 -12.05
N LEU A 442 -5.74 5.48 -11.05
CA LEU A 442 -6.96 4.66 -10.99
C LEU A 442 -8.21 5.53 -10.86
N LEU A 443 -8.19 6.60 -10.07
CA LEU A 443 -9.29 7.57 -9.98
C LEU A 443 -9.49 8.32 -11.31
N ASP A 444 -8.41 8.66 -12.00
CA ASP A 444 -8.47 9.35 -13.29
C ASP A 444 -8.98 8.45 -14.43
N LEU A 445 -8.88 7.12 -14.28
CA LEU A 445 -9.48 6.13 -15.18
C LEU A 445 -11.00 5.97 -14.99
N GLU A 446 -11.59 6.56 -13.94
CA GLU A 446 -13.03 6.53 -13.74
C GLU A 446 -13.75 7.23 -14.92
N ARG A 447 -14.73 6.54 -15.49
CA ARG A 447 -15.58 7.05 -16.56
C ARG A 447 -16.72 7.88 -15.96
N PRO A 448 -17.21 8.90 -16.69
CA PRO A 448 -18.40 9.65 -16.28
C PRO A 448 -19.55 8.70 -15.90
N GLY A 449 -20.07 8.89 -14.69
CA GLY A 449 -21.18 8.12 -14.15
C GLY A 449 -20.82 6.89 -13.30
N GLY A 450 -19.53 6.61 -13.04
CA GLY A 450 -19.06 5.62 -12.05
C GLY A 450 -18.51 4.30 -12.58
N GLY A 451 -18.19 4.20 -13.88
CA GLY A 451 -17.65 2.99 -14.48
C GLY A 451 -16.12 3.00 -14.57
N TRP A 452 -15.49 1.83 -14.67
CA TRP A 452 -14.06 1.71 -15.01
C TRP A 452 -13.89 0.90 -16.28
N ARG A 453 -12.79 1.19 -16.97
CA ARG A 453 -12.38 0.55 -18.21
C ARG A 453 -10.94 0.08 -18.08
N SER A 454 -10.61 -1.00 -18.78
CA SER A 454 -9.23 -1.36 -19.11
C SER A 454 -8.96 -1.17 -20.60
N THR A 455 -7.70 -1.01 -20.99
CA THR A 455 -7.25 -0.94 -22.38
C THR A 455 -7.49 -2.24 -23.14
N LEU A 456 -7.73 -3.36 -22.43
CA LEU A 456 -8.16 -4.64 -23.01
C LEU A 456 -9.63 -4.68 -23.46
N THR A 457 -10.40 -3.60 -23.27
CA THR A 457 -11.78 -3.51 -23.73
C THR A 457 -11.97 -2.39 -24.74
N ALA A 458 -12.99 -2.56 -25.59
CA ALA A 458 -13.40 -1.54 -26.55
C ALA A 458 -13.72 -0.21 -25.84
N PRO A 459 -13.54 0.95 -26.51
CA PRO A 459 -13.49 2.23 -25.81
C PRO A 459 -14.74 2.66 -25.04
N ASP A 460 -15.89 2.16 -25.47
CA ASP A 460 -17.23 2.42 -24.96
C ASP A 460 -17.69 1.38 -23.91
N VAL A 461 -16.90 0.34 -23.68
CA VAL A 461 -17.22 -0.77 -22.79
C VAL A 461 -16.65 -0.52 -21.39
N THR A 462 -17.50 -0.67 -20.38
CA THR A 462 -17.15 -0.56 -18.96
C THR A 462 -17.52 -1.88 -18.28
N PRO A 463 -16.63 -2.88 -18.30
CA PRO A 463 -16.98 -4.20 -17.82
C PRO A 463 -17.06 -4.25 -16.29
N ILE A 464 -17.94 -5.10 -15.76
CA ILE A 464 -18.19 -5.16 -14.32
C ILE A 464 -16.96 -5.61 -13.53
N TRP A 465 -16.11 -6.45 -14.12
CA TRP A 465 -14.87 -6.90 -13.50
C TRP A 465 -13.85 -5.75 -13.34
N ALA A 466 -13.85 -4.74 -14.22
CA ALA A 466 -12.97 -3.57 -14.07
C ALA A 466 -13.47 -2.66 -12.95
N VAL A 467 -14.80 -2.44 -12.88
CA VAL A 467 -15.43 -1.69 -11.79
C VAL A 467 -15.16 -2.37 -10.45
N HIS A 468 -15.35 -3.68 -10.36
CA HIS A 468 -15.09 -4.45 -9.15
C HIS A 468 -13.63 -4.34 -8.71
N GLY A 469 -12.67 -4.53 -9.64
CA GLY A 469 -11.26 -4.36 -9.33
C GLY A 469 -10.95 -2.97 -8.77
N ALA A 470 -11.44 -1.91 -9.43
CA ALA A 470 -11.23 -0.54 -8.98
C ALA A 470 -11.81 -0.28 -7.58
N VAL A 471 -13.06 -0.70 -7.36
CA VAL A 471 -13.75 -0.56 -6.06
C VAL A 471 -13.00 -1.31 -4.96
N PHE A 472 -12.59 -2.56 -5.22
CA PHE A 472 -11.83 -3.36 -4.26
C PHE A 472 -10.49 -2.69 -3.90
N ALA A 473 -9.74 -2.21 -4.90
CA ALA A 473 -8.45 -1.57 -4.68
C ALA A 473 -8.56 -0.25 -3.90
N LEU A 474 -9.51 0.60 -4.29
CA LEU A 474 -9.77 1.87 -3.61
C LEU A 474 -10.26 1.66 -2.17
N ARG A 475 -11.09 0.63 -1.95
CA ARG A 475 -11.52 0.24 -0.61
C ARG A 475 -10.34 -0.26 0.23
N THR A 476 -9.47 -1.08 -0.35
CA THR A 476 -8.25 -1.58 0.31
C THR A 476 -7.34 -0.42 0.73
N VAL A 477 -7.15 0.60 -0.13
CA VAL A 477 -6.38 1.80 0.18
C VAL A 477 -6.98 2.58 1.36
N LEU A 478 -8.30 2.71 1.44
CA LEU A 478 -8.96 3.36 2.57
C LEU A 478 -8.81 2.55 3.87
N ASP A 479 -9.04 1.24 3.80
CA ASP A 479 -8.99 0.35 4.97
C ASP A 479 -7.55 0.20 5.52
N SER A 480 -6.53 0.34 4.68
CA SER A 480 -5.12 0.35 5.09
C SER A 480 -4.66 1.68 5.70
N SER A 481 -5.52 2.71 5.73
CA SER A 481 -5.12 4.09 6.04
C SER A 481 -5.84 4.69 7.25
N VAL A 482 -5.29 5.75 7.82
CA VAL A 482 -5.88 6.50 8.94
C VAL A 482 -7.08 7.33 8.43
N ARG A 483 -8.05 7.67 9.30
CA ARG A 483 -9.23 8.50 8.96
C ARG A 483 -8.91 9.81 8.23
N ASP A 484 -7.71 10.36 8.46
CA ASP A 484 -7.18 11.48 7.67
C ASP A 484 -5.97 10.99 6.85
N LEU A 485 -6.10 11.06 5.53
CA LEU A 485 -5.06 10.61 4.59
C LEU A 485 -3.95 11.64 4.42
N ALA A 486 -4.19 12.92 4.69
CA ALA A 486 -3.20 13.95 4.40
C ALA A 486 -1.92 13.81 5.24
N PRO A 487 -1.99 13.57 6.56
CA PRO A 487 -0.81 13.26 7.37
C PRO A 487 -0.06 12.01 6.91
N LEU A 488 -0.79 10.99 6.42
CA LEU A 488 -0.20 9.75 5.91
C LEU A 488 0.59 10.00 4.63
N VAL A 489 -0.06 10.63 3.64
CA VAL A 489 0.53 10.97 2.33
C VAL A 489 1.78 11.84 2.49
N LEU A 490 1.75 12.81 3.40
CA LEU A 490 2.86 13.74 3.62
C LEU A 490 3.91 13.23 4.63
N GLY A 491 3.61 12.19 5.40
CA GLY A 491 4.40 11.76 6.54
C GLY A 491 5.86 11.45 6.19
N ARG A 492 6.07 10.71 5.10
CA ARG A 492 7.42 10.34 4.60
C ARG A 492 8.24 11.57 4.21
N HIS A 493 7.60 12.57 3.60
CA HIS A 493 8.26 13.81 3.18
C HIS A 493 8.66 14.65 4.39
N HIS A 494 7.74 14.85 5.35
CA HIS A 494 8.04 15.56 6.60
C HIS A 494 9.09 14.83 7.45
N GLU A 495 9.16 13.50 7.43
CA GLU A 495 10.22 12.75 8.11
C GLU A 495 11.58 12.89 7.41
N ALA A 496 11.61 12.87 6.08
CA ALA A 496 12.83 13.14 5.31
C ALA A 496 13.36 14.55 5.59
N GLU A 497 12.47 15.56 5.58
CA GLU A 497 12.82 16.94 5.92
C GLU A 497 13.32 17.07 7.36
N ARG A 498 12.63 16.50 8.35
CA ARG A 498 13.08 16.53 9.75
C ARG A 498 14.48 15.92 9.91
N ARG A 499 14.79 14.84 9.19
CA ARG A 499 16.14 14.26 9.17
C ARG A 499 17.16 15.17 8.51
N ALA A 500 16.79 15.89 7.45
CA ALA A 500 17.66 16.86 6.79
C ALA A 500 17.93 18.08 7.70
N LEU A 501 16.91 18.63 8.35
CA LEU A 501 17.02 19.71 9.33
C LEU A 501 17.88 19.27 10.53
N ALA A 502 17.70 18.06 11.05
CA ALA A 502 18.53 17.54 12.15
C ALA A 502 20.02 17.45 11.77
N ARG A 503 20.34 17.10 10.50
CA ARG A 503 21.73 17.14 10.00
C ARG A 503 22.29 18.56 9.92
N LEU A 504 21.45 19.53 9.52
CA LEU A 504 21.81 20.95 9.52
C LEU A 504 22.20 21.42 10.93
N SER A 505 21.38 21.10 11.94
CA SER A 505 21.62 21.49 13.33
C SER A 505 22.78 20.73 13.97
N GLY A 506 22.91 19.42 13.70
CA GLY A 506 23.95 18.56 14.25
C GLY A 506 25.36 18.85 13.69
N GLY A 507 25.46 19.23 12.41
CA GLY A 507 26.73 19.60 11.77
C GLY A 507 27.36 20.91 12.29
N LEU A 508 26.57 21.77 12.95
CA LEU A 508 27.05 22.97 13.65
C LEU A 508 27.52 22.68 15.10
N VAL A 509 27.00 21.63 15.73
CA VAL A 509 27.35 21.23 17.11
C VAL A 509 28.66 20.41 17.16
N ASP A 510 29.05 19.78 16.04
CA ASP A 510 30.25 18.93 15.96
C ASP A 510 31.60 19.69 15.99
N ARG A 511 31.59 21.02 16.17
CA ARG A 511 32.82 21.81 16.40
C ARG A 511 33.12 22.15 17.86
N HIS A 512 32.21 21.87 18.80
CA HIS A 512 32.47 22.12 20.24
C HIS A 512 31.95 21.01 21.18
N ALA A 513 31.43 19.91 20.67
CA ALA A 513 31.03 18.78 21.51
C ALA A 513 32.17 17.76 21.63
N ARG A 514 32.80 17.67 22.81
CA ARG A 514 33.39 16.41 23.26
C ARG A 514 32.33 15.31 23.11
N PRO A 515 32.69 14.08 22.71
CA PRO A 515 31.72 13.03 22.44
C PRO A 515 30.77 12.87 23.64
N PRO A 516 29.45 12.87 23.44
CA PRO A 516 28.54 12.58 24.53
C PRO A 516 28.78 11.14 24.94
N GLU A 517 29.22 10.96 26.19
CA GLU A 517 29.18 9.65 26.82
C GLU A 517 27.79 9.03 26.64
N PRO A 518 27.68 7.71 26.43
CA PRO A 518 26.43 7.04 26.08
C PRO A 518 25.49 6.98 27.29
N ARG A 519 24.86 8.09 27.65
CA ARG A 519 23.79 8.16 28.65
C ARG A 519 22.42 8.02 28.00
N ARG A 520 22.17 6.88 27.35
CA ARG A 520 20.79 6.44 27.04
C ARG A 520 20.63 4.95 26.69
N THR A 521 21.37 4.07 27.36
CA THR A 521 21.11 2.61 27.32
C THR A 521 20.86 2.01 28.70
N TRP A 522 21.31 2.68 29.77
CA TRP A 522 21.17 2.15 31.13
C TRP A 522 19.74 2.22 31.68
N ARG A 523 19.02 3.33 31.45
CA ARG A 523 17.68 3.54 32.03
C ARG A 523 16.64 2.55 31.49
N ASN A 524 16.73 2.15 30.22
CA ASN A 524 15.84 1.13 29.64
C ASN A 524 16.23 -0.30 30.05
N ARG A 525 17.53 -0.59 30.21
CA ARG A 525 17.97 -1.88 30.75
C ARG A 525 17.58 -2.04 32.21
N MET A 526 17.68 -0.97 33.00
CA MET A 526 17.32 -1.00 34.43
C MET A 526 15.82 -1.18 34.62
N THR A 527 14.97 -0.54 33.82
CA THR A 527 13.51 -0.77 33.86
C THR A 527 13.14 -2.20 33.47
N THR A 528 13.78 -2.78 32.44
CA THR A 528 13.51 -4.17 32.05
C THR A 528 13.97 -5.16 33.13
N VAL A 529 15.14 -4.93 33.74
CA VAL A 529 15.63 -5.73 34.87
C VAL A 529 14.72 -5.59 36.09
N TRP A 530 14.22 -4.39 36.38
CA TRP A 530 13.29 -4.15 37.49
C TRP A 530 11.94 -4.83 37.28
N LEU A 531 11.37 -4.77 36.06
CA LEU A 531 10.13 -5.48 35.72
C LEU A 531 10.30 -7.00 35.76
N ALA A 532 11.45 -7.52 35.31
CA ALA A 532 11.75 -8.95 35.41
C ALA A 532 11.84 -9.41 36.87
N LEU A 533 12.56 -8.65 37.72
CA LEU A 533 12.67 -8.93 39.16
C LEU A 533 11.32 -8.87 39.86
N LEU A 534 10.49 -7.87 39.55
CA LEU A 534 9.14 -7.75 40.11
C LEU A 534 8.28 -8.97 39.72
N THR A 535 8.33 -9.38 38.45
CA THR A 535 7.56 -10.52 37.94
C THR A 535 7.97 -11.82 38.64
N VAL A 536 9.28 -12.06 38.79
CA VAL A 536 9.81 -13.24 39.51
C VAL A 536 9.41 -13.20 40.99
N THR A 537 9.48 -12.03 41.63
CA THR A 537 9.11 -11.87 43.04
C THR A 537 7.62 -12.16 43.28
N VAL A 538 6.75 -11.64 42.42
CA VAL A 538 5.31 -11.92 42.48
C VAL A 538 5.03 -13.40 42.24
N LEU A 539 5.72 -14.03 41.27
CA LEU A 539 5.60 -15.46 41.01
C LEU A 539 5.96 -16.29 42.25
N LEU A 540 7.08 -15.96 42.91
CA LEU A 540 7.56 -16.66 44.11
C LEU A 540 6.61 -16.45 45.30
N LEU A 541 6.05 -15.25 45.48
CA LEU A 541 5.06 -14.97 46.52
C LEU A 541 3.76 -15.75 46.31
N VAL A 542 3.28 -15.83 45.07
CA VAL A 542 2.08 -16.62 44.72
C VAL A 542 2.34 -18.11 44.96
N LEU A 543 3.47 -18.64 44.47
CA LEU A 543 3.83 -20.04 44.70
C LEU A 543 4.03 -20.36 46.19
N GLY A 544 4.55 -19.41 46.97
CA GLY A 544 4.64 -19.51 48.42
C GLY A 544 3.29 -19.50 49.14
N GLN A 545 2.36 -18.60 48.75
CA GLN A 545 1.01 -18.55 49.32
C GLN A 545 0.21 -19.83 49.07
N PHE A 546 0.44 -20.51 47.95
CA PHE A 546 -0.21 -21.78 47.62
C PHE A 546 0.55 -23.01 48.18
N GLY A 547 1.57 -22.82 49.02
CA GLY A 547 2.33 -23.92 49.66
C GLY A 547 3.09 -24.81 48.68
N VAL A 548 3.28 -24.37 47.43
CA VAL A 548 3.85 -25.17 46.34
C VAL A 548 5.29 -25.56 46.61
N LEU A 549 6.05 -24.68 47.28
CA LEU A 549 7.44 -24.92 47.68
C LEU A 549 7.56 -26.06 48.72
N GLU A 550 6.61 -26.16 49.66
CA GLU A 550 6.56 -27.26 50.64
C GLU A 550 6.06 -28.56 50.00
N GLN A 551 5.10 -28.47 49.08
CA GLN A 551 4.58 -29.62 48.34
C GLN A 551 5.64 -30.27 47.42
N LEU A 552 6.53 -29.47 46.82
CA LEU A 552 7.68 -29.98 46.05
C LEU A 552 8.70 -30.76 46.90
N GLN A 553 8.81 -30.39 48.18
CA GLN A 553 9.72 -31.04 49.16
C GLN A 553 9.08 -32.23 49.88
N SER A 554 7.79 -32.48 49.69
CA SER A 554 7.10 -33.62 50.30
C SER A 554 7.62 -34.97 49.78
N SER A 555 7.46 -36.04 50.55
CA SER A 555 7.80 -37.41 50.12
C SER A 555 6.70 -38.06 49.24
N SER A 556 5.55 -37.40 49.11
CA SER A 556 4.36 -37.86 48.40
C SER A 556 4.43 -37.52 46.90
N GLY A 557 4.28 -38.54 46.05
CA GLY A 557 4.31 -38.36 44.58
C GLY A 557 3.12 -37.54 44.04
N ARG A 558 1.97 -37.56 44.71
CA ARG A 558 0.77 -36.80 44.29
C ARG A 558 0.96 -35.29 44.51
N ASP A 559 1.57 -34.91 45.62
CA ASP A 559 1.78 -33.50 45.97
C ASP A 559 2.83 -32.85 45.05
N LYS A 560 3.83 -33.62 44.60
CA LYS A 560 4.79 -33.17 43.57
C LYS A 560 4.14 -32.92 42.20
N ILE A 561 3.22 -33.78 41.79
CA ILE A 561 2.50 -33.62 40.52
C ILE A 561 1.59 -32.39 40.58
N LEU A 562 0.86 -32.21 41.69
CA LEU A 562 0.00 -31.05 41.90
C LEU A 562 0.81 -29.74 41.92
N ALA A 563 1.95 -29.74 42.61
CA ALA A 563 2.85 -28.59 42.65
C ALA A 563 3.43 -28.25 41.28
N GLY A 564 3.79 -29.27 40.48
CA GLY A 564 4.22 -29.09 39.09
C GLY A 564 3.14 -28.46 38.21
N ALA A 565 1.90 -28.96 38.30
CA ALA A 565 0.77 -28.42 37.54
C ALA A 565 0.45 -26.96 37.92
N THR A 566 0.44 -26.65 39.23
CA THR A 566 0.23 -25.28 39.72
C THR A 566 1.35 -24.34 39.26
N THR A 567 2.60 -24.80 39.24
CA THR A 567 3.75 -24.00 38.77
C THR A 567 3.63 -23.66 37.29
N VAL A 568 3.25 -24.63 36.45
CA VAL A 568 3.02 -24.40 35.01
C VAL A 568 1.87 -23.42 34.79
N LEU A 569 0.76 -23.61 35.51
CA LEU A 569 -0.42 -22.75 35.38
C LEU A 569 -0.11 -21.29 35.75
N VAL A 570 0.56 -21.07 36.88
CA VAL A 570 0.94 -19.72 37.35
C VAL A 570 1.95 -19.06 36.41
N THR A 571 2.88 -19.84 35.83
CA THR A 571 3.86 -19.32 34.85
C THR A 571 3.19 -18.91 33.55
N VAL A 572 2.27 -19.72 33.03
CA VAL A 572 1.51 -19.43 31.80
C VAL A 572 0.61 -18.21 31.99
N LEU A 573 -0.10 -18.14 33.12
CA LEU A 573 -0.92 -16.97 33.44
C LEU A 573 -0.09 -15.69 33.64
N GLY A 574 1.07 -15.78 34.30
CA GLY A 574 1.98 -14.65 34.48
C GLY A 574 2.56 -14.12 33.16
N ALA A 575 2.84 -15.01 32.19
CA ALA A 575 3.35 -14.61 30.88
C ALA A 575 2.26 -14.00 29.98
N LEU A 576 1.01 -14.48 30.09
CA LEU A 576 -0.10 -14.03 29.24
C LEU A 576 -0.85 -12.82 29.80
N ALA A 577 -0.89 -12.63 31.13
CA ALA A 577 -1.65 -11.55 31.76
C ALA A 577 -1.27 -10.14 31.26
N PRO A 578 0.01 -9.78 31.03
CA PRO A 578 0.35 -8.46 30.50
C PRO A 578 -0.18 -8.23 29.08
N ALA A 579 -0.19 -9.26 28.23
CA ALA A 579 -0.70 -9.19 26.86
C ALA A 579 -2.24 -9.06 26.85
N VAL A 580 -2.94 -9.81 27.71
CA VAL A 580 -4.39 -9.75 27.85
C VAL A 580 -4.84 -8.42 28.46
N LEU A 581 -4.15 -7.92 29.50
CA LEU A 581 -4.44 -6.62 30.10
C LEU A 581 -4.15 -5.46 29.13
N ALA A 582 -3.11 -5.56 28.30
CA ALA A 582 -2.82 -4.57 27.26
C ALA A 582 -3.90 -4.58 26.16
N GLU A 583 -4.41 -5.74 25.78
CA GLU A 583 -5.53 -5.88 24.84
C GLU A 583 -6.83 -5.33 25.43
N GLU A 584 -7.14 -5.66 26.69
CA GLU A 584 -8.36 -5.19 27.35
C GLU A 584 -8.32 -3.69 27.63
N TYR A 585 -7.16 -3.12 27.99
CA TYR A 585 -6.97 -1.68 28.08
C TYR A 585 -7.19 -0.98 26.73
N ARG A 586 -6.74 -1.59 25.63
CA ARG A 586 -6.99 -1.09 24.27
C ARG A 586 -8.49 -1.09 23.93
N ILE A 587 -9.21 -2.16 24.30
CA ILE A 587 -10.67 -2.30 24.11
C ILE A 587 -11.45 -1.32 25.00
N ARG A 588 -11.02 -1.08 26.25
CA ARG A 588 -11.68 -0.10 27.14
C ARG A 588 -11.45 1.33 26.68
N ARG A 589 -10.27 1.64 26.14
CA ARG A 589 -9.97 2.95 25.56
C ARG A 589 -10.81 3.22 24.30
N SER A 590 -10.99 2.21 23.44
CA SER A 590 -11.84 2.35 22.25
C SER A 590 -13.32 2.55 22.61
N ARG A 591 -13.80 1.93 23.70
CA ARG A 591 -15.16 2.17 24.23
C ARG A 591 -15.32 3.52 24.95
N GLY A 592 -14.30 3.98 25.67
CA GLY A 592 -14.30 5.29 26.34
C GLY A 592 -14.29 6.49 25.38
N GLN A 593 -13.70 6.35 24.19
CA GLN A 593 -13.79 7.35 23.13
C GLN A 593 -15.17 7.39 22.47
N ALA A 594 -15.86 6.25 22.35
CA ALA A 594 -17.23 6.20 21.83
C ALA A 594 -18.29 6.81 22.78
N GLY A 595 -18.00 6.88 24.09
CA GLY A 595 -18.89 7.48 25.09
C GLY A 595 -18.76 9.01 25.18
N ARG A 596 -17.56 9.57 24.93
CA ARG A 596 -17.33 11.02 25.00
C ARG A 596 -17.91 11.81 23.81
N ASP A 597 -18.15 11.14 22.68
CA ASP A 597 -18.76 11.76 21.49
C ASP A 597 -20.30 11.85 21.56
N ARG A 598 -20.93 11.41 22.67
CA ARG A 598 -22.39 11.49 22.89
C ARG A 598 -22.83 12.53 23.92
N GLU A 599 -21.91 13.19 24.61
CA GLU A 599 -22.20 14.25 25.58
C GLU A 599 -21.71 15.61 25.06
N ILE A 600 -22.32 16.09 23.99
CA ILE A 600 -22.38 17.52 23.68
C ILE A 600 -23.87 17.83 23.46
N PRO A 601 -24.56 18.49 24.41
CA PRO A 601 -25.96 18.88 24.21
C PRO A 601 -26.06 20.02 23.18
N PRO A 602 -27.26 20.25 22.62
CA PRO A 602 -27.49 20.94 21.35
C PRO A 602 -27.01 22.40 21.30
#